data_AF-A0A2D6NDT1-F1
#
_entry.id   AF-A0A2D6NDT1-F1
#
_cell.length_a   1.000
_cell.length_b   1.000
_cell.length_c   1.000
_cell.angle_alpha   90.00
_cell.angle_beta   90.00
_cell.angle_gamma   90.00
#
_symmetry.space_group_name_H-M   'P 1'
#
loop_
_entity.id
_entity.type
_entity.pdbx_description
1 polymer ?
#
loop_
_entity_poly.entity_id
_entity_poly.type
_entity_poly.pdbx_seq_one_letter_code
_entity_poly.pdbx_strand_id
1 'polypeptide(L)'
;MTYFFKLKKSFEFQTSELKQIFVSSILFGFILSFRKWGIESFEAATGINNWIFASASVFIVMFTHISIQKLYAAKEGYVIHYSWWFQGILIGLFISFLSFGFIPFLYPGTLRFGHIKTLRLGKFRHGTNIKDLAFSSLAGVLANIFLALIFGVIYLRSGNLWILYFIKINFIYAFFSLLPLPKISGLRFEGGTTAGFNIFFFSRPLYMFIFSTLFAYSAIVFWAITILGSLMVLIISLFIGLVATYFFLKVVEGSF
;
A
#
# COMPACT_ATOMS: atom_id res chain seq x y z
N MET A 1 30.85 -8.71 -0.98
CA MET A 1 30.37 -7.31 -0.93
C MET A 1 29.35 -7.17 0.18
N THR A 2 29.67 -6.39 1.22
CA THR A 2 28.91 -6.31 2.48
C THR A 2 27.52 -5.70 2.25
N TYR A 3 26.49 -6.22 2.94
CA TYR A 3 25.10 -5.75 2.88
C TYR A 3 24.97 -4.22 3.06
N PHE A 4 25.80 -3.64 3.93
CA PHE A 4 25.87 -2.21 4.18
C PHE A 4 26.20 -1.37 2.93
N PHE A 5 27.10 -1.85 2.06
CA PHE A 5 27.45 -1.16 0.82
C PHE A 5 26.28 -1.18 -0.18
N LYS A 6 25.52 -2.29 -0.23
CA LYS A 6 24.32 -2.39 -1.06
C LYS A 6 23.25 -1.40 -0.61
N LEU A 7 23.01 -1.31 0.69
CA LEU A 7 22.05 -0.38 1.27
C LEU A 7 22.41 1.07 0.99
N LYS A 8 23.66 1.48 1.28
CA LYS A 8 24.09 2.86 1.09
C LYS A 8 23.87 3.35 -0.35
N LYS A 9 24.12 2.49 -1.34
CA LYS A 9 23.97 2.84 -2.76
C LYS A 9 22.52 2.76 -3.29
N SER A 10 21.63 2.02 -2.63
CA SER A 10 20.30 1.69 -3.18
C SER A 10 19.14 2.30 -2.39
N PHE A 11 19.36 2.67 -1.14
CA PHE A 11 18.30 3.16 -0.22
C PHE A 11 18.09 4.68 -0.31
N GLU A 12 18.88 5.41 -1.09
CA GLU A 12 18.76 6.86 -1.18
C GLU A 12 17.40 7.29 -1.75
N PHE A 13 16.77 8.25 -1.08
CA PHE A 13 15.58 8.92 -1.58
C PHE A 13 15.99 10.13 -2.40
N GLN A 14 15.50 10.20 -3.64
CA GLN A 14 15.70 11.39 -4.45
C GLN A 14 14.84 12.53 -3.91
N THR A 15 15.32 13.76 -3.99
CA THR A 15 14.56 14.93 -3.54
C THR A 15 13.23 15.08 -4.27
N SER A 16 13.18 14.70 -5.56
CA SER A 16 11.96 14.62 -6.37
C SER A 16 10.96 13.59 -5.83
N GLU A 17 11.45 12.49 -5.28
CA GLU A 17 10.65 11.40 -4.73
C GLU A 17 10.01 11.82 -3.40
N LEU A 18 10.79 12.43 -2.50
CA LEU A 18 10.28 12.95 -1.24
C LEU A 18 9.23 14.03 -1.46
N LYS A 19 9.46 14.94 -2.42
CA LYS A 19 8.46 15.94 -2.82
C LYS A 19 7.16 15.27 -3.29
N GLN A 20 7.26 14.23 -4.13
CA GLN A 20 6.07 13.51 -4.61
C GLN A 20 5.34 12.78 -3.48
N ILE A 21 6.05 12.13 -2.55
CA ILE A 21 5.45 11.47 -1.37
C ILE A 21 4.72 12.50 -0.51
N PHE A 22 5.38 13.63 -0.23
CA PHE A 22 4.82 14.71 0.57
C PHE A 22 3.54 15.27 -0.06
N VAL A 23 3.57 15.67 -1.33
CA VAL A 23 2.37 16.19 -2.01
C VAL A 23 1.27 15.13 -2.09
N SER A 24 1.61 13.87 -2.40
CA SER A 24 0.63 12.78 -2.43
C SER A 24 -0.04 12.59 -1.06
N SER A 25 0.73 12.66 0.03
CA SER A 25 0.19 12.52 1.39
C SER A 25 -0.80 13.62 1.77
N ILE A 26 -0.56 14.86 1.33
CA ILE A 26 -1.47 15.99 1.57
C ILE A 26 -2.80 15.78 0.83
N LEU A 27 -2.72 15.39 -0.45
CA LEU A 27 -3.91 15.17 -1.28
C LEU A 27 -4.71 13.95 -0.84
N PHE A 28 -4.05 12.84 -0.51
CA PHE A 28 -4.71 11.67 0.06
C PHE A 28 -5.26 11.92 1.46
N GLY A 29 -4.56 12.71 2.28
CA GLY A 29 -5.06 13.17 3.55
C GLY A 29 -6.38 13.92 3.40
N PHE A 30 -6.51 14.75 2.35
CA PHE A 30 -7.75 15.47 2.04
C PHE A 30 -8.87 14.51 1.63
N ILE A 31 -8.59 13.57 0.71
CA ILE A 31 -9.56 12.54 0.28
C ILE A 31 -10.13 11.77 1.48
N LEU A 32 -9.27 11.40 2.43
CA LEU A 32 -9.66 10.64 3.62
C LEU A 32 -10.39 11.48 4.66
N SER A 33 -9.99 12.74 4.83
CA SER A 33 -10.62 13.64 5.79
C SER A 33 -11.93 14.22 5.29
N PHE A 34 -12.24 14.14 3.99
CA PHE A 34 -13.35 14.83 3.33
C PHE A 34 -14.68 14.75 4.09
N ARG A 35 -15.09 13.56 4.52
CA ARG A 35 -16.35 13.34 5.26
C ARG A 35 -16.38 13.99 6.65
N LYS A 36 -15.20 14.25 7.23
CA LYS A 36 -15.03 14.84 8.57
C LYS A 36 -15.02 16.37 8.58
N TRP A 37 -15.23 17.02 7.43
CA TRP A 37 -15.44 18.47 7.34
C TRP A 37 -16.86 18.88 7.74
N GLY A 38 -17.75 17.89 7.92
CA GLY A 38 -19.14 18.09 8.28
C GLY A 38 -20.08 17.71 7.13
N ILE A 39 -20.98 16.76 7.38
CA ILE A 39 -22.00 16.32 6.42
C ILE A 39 -23.27 17.16 6.59
N GLU A 40 -23.65 17.44 7.84
CA GLU A 40 -24.86 18.19 8.20
C GLU A 40 -24.56 19.66 8.53
N SER A 41 -23.44 19.93 9.22
CA SER A 41 -22.94 21.28 9.50
C SER A 41 -21.46 21.40 9.13
N PHE A 42 -21.12 22.39 8.31
CA PHE A 42 -19.73 22.62 7.90
C PHE A 42 -18.93 23.28 9.03
N GLU A 43 -17.87 22.61 9.48
CA GLU A 43 -16.95 23.12 10.51
C GLU A 43 -15.50 23.13 10.02
N ALA A 44 -15.04 24.30 9.58
CA ALA A 44 -13.70 24.46 9.00
C ALA A 44 -12.57 24.05 9.97
N ALA A 45 -12.66 24.42 11.26
CA ALA A 45 -11.64 24.09 12.25
C ALA A 45 -11.50 22.58 12.46
N THR A 46 -12.63 21.87 12.60
CA THR A 46 -12.69 20.42 12.75
C THR A 46 -12.18 19.72 11.48
N GLY A 47 -12.57 20.20 10.29
CA GLY A 47 -12.09 19.68 9.01
C GLY A 47 -10.58 19.80 8.83
N ILE A 48 -10.00 20.97 9.13
CA ILE A 48 -8.56 21.24 9.02
C ILE A 48 -7.76 20.34 9.97
N ASN A 49 -8.18 20.20 11.23
CA ASN A 49 -7.50 19.32 12.19
C ASN A 49 -7.49 17.85 11.72
N ASN A 50 -8.63 17.37 11.21
CA ASN A 50 -8.73 16.02 10.64
C ASN A 50 -7.86 15.85 9.39
N TRP A 51 -7.78 16.88 8.55
CA TRP A 51 -6.95 16.87 7.35
C TRP A 51 -5.45 16.84 7.67
N ILE A 52 -4.99 17.64 8.63
CA ILE A 52 -3.59 17.63 9.07
C ILE A 52 -3.23 16.25 9.63
N PHE A 53 -4.08 15.70 10.51
CA PHE A 53 -3.86 14.36 11.06
C PHE A 53 -3.85 13.28 9.98
N ALA A 54 -4.80 13.32 9.05
CA ALA A 54 -4.88 12.36 7.94
C ALA A 54 -3.65 12.47 7.03
N SER A 55 -3.20 13.68 6.71
CA SER A 55 -2.04 13.92 5.86
C SER A 55 -0.75 13.41 6.52
N ALA A 56 -0.55 13.71 7.81
CA ALA A 56 0.58 13.19 8.58
C ALA A 56 0.55 11.67 8.67
N SER A 57 -0.63 11.09 8.91
CA SER A 57 -0.83 9.63 8.95
C SER A 57 -0.47 8.97 7.63
N VAL A 58 -1.00 9.48 6.51
CA VAL A 58 -0.71 8.97 5.17
C VAL A 58 0.78 9.12 4.85
N PHE A 59 1.41 10.24 5.23
CA PHE A 59 2.85 10.43 5.04
C PHE A 59 3.65 9.33 5.71
N ILE A 60 3.38 9.03 6.99
CA ILE A 60 4.06 7.96 7.74
C ILE A 60 3.83 6.60 7.07
N VAL A 61 2.60 6.31 6.67
CA VAL A 61 2.24 5.05 5.99
C VAL A 61 2.97 4.91 4.65
N MET A 62 2.90 5.91 3.78
CA MET A 62 3.58 5.94 2.49
C MET A 62 5.09 5.81 2.64
N PHE A 63 5.66 6.60 3.55
CA PHE A 63 7.10 6.62 3.79
C PHE A 63 7.59 5.26 4.28
N THR A 64 6.88 4.63 5.22
CA THR A 64 7.22 3.30 5.74
C THR A 64 7.08 2.24 4.64
N HIS A 65 5.97 2.26 3.90
CA HIS A 65 5.71 1.35 2.79
C HIS A 65 6.84 1.37 1.76
N ILE A 66 7.19 2.56 1.25
CA ILE A 66 8.23 2.72 0.22
C ILE A 66 9.62 2.40 0.78
N SER A 67 9.91 2.78 2.03
CA SER A 67 11.19 2.47 2.68
C SER A 67 11.43 0.97 2.78
N ILE A 68 10.44 0.20 3.22
CA ILE A 68 10.59 -1.27 3.32
C ILE A 68 10.72 -1.91 1.94
N GLN A 69 10.00 -1.42 0.92
CA GLN A 69 10.17 -1.89 -0.46
C GLN A 69 11.59 -1.66 -0.96
N LYS A 70 12.13 -0.44 -0.77
CA LYS A 70 13.51 -0.10 -1.11
C LYS A 70 14.54 -0.96 -0.38
N LEU A 71 14.34 -1.20 0.91
CA LEU A 71 15.22 -2.04 1.72
C LEU A 71 15.28 -3.47 1.15
N TYR A 72 14.12 -4.05 0.81
CA TYR A 72 14.06 -5.38 0.23
C TYR A 72 14.65 -5.43 -1.18
N ALA A 73 14.36 -4.43 -2.02
CA ALA A 73 14.94 -4.34 -3.36
C ALA A 73 16.46 -4.20 -3.36
N ALA A 74 17.02 -3.44 -2.41
CA ALA A 74 18.47 -3.27 -2.26
C ALA A 74 19.17 -4.61 -1.98
N LYS A 75 18.54 -5.50 -1.19
CA LYS A 75 19.03 -6.86 -0.94
C LYS A 75 19.14 -7.66 -2.24
N GLU A 76 18.16 -7.52 -3.12
CA GLU A 76 18.10 -8.22 -4.40
C GLU A 76 18.91 -7.54 -5.52
N GLY A 77 19.43 -6.33 -5.30
CA GLY A 77 20.27 -5.59 -6.25
C GLY A 77 19.48 -4.71 -7.21
N TYR A 78 18.29 -4.26 -6.79
CA TYR A 78 17.46 -3.29 -7.50
C TYR A 78 17.48 -1.94 -6.77
N VAL A 79 17.35 -0.86 -7.55
CA VAL A 79 16.96 0.47 -7.06
C VAL A 79 15.49 0.65 -7.38
N ILE A 80 14.74 1.20 -6.43
CA ILE A 80 13.35 1.59 -6.63
C ILE A 80 13.27 3.10 -6.60
N HIS A 81 12.54 3.66 -7.56
CA HIS A 81 12.12 5.06 -7.53
C HIS A 81 10.59 5.12 -7.47
N TYR A 82 10.08 5.77 -6.42
CA TYR A 82 8.66 6.10 -6.36
C TYR A 82 8.32 7.19 -7.38
N SER A 83 7.24 6.97 -8.13
CA SER A 83 6.65 7.94 -9.03
C SER A 83 5.16 8.05 -8.76
N TRP A 84 4.72 9.25 -8.39
CA TRP A 84 3.30 9.54 -8.21
C TRP A 84 2.52 9.39 -9.53
N TRP A 85 1.22 9.15 -9.41
CA TRP A 85 0.32 9.14 -10.55
C TRP A 85 -0.72 10.25 -10.39
N PHE A 86 -0.41 11.42 -10.95
CA PHE A 86 -1.24 12.60 -10.78
C PHE A 86 -2.68 12.39 -11.27
N GLN A 87 -2.86 11.71 -12.42
CA GLN A 87 -4.20 11.36 -12.91
C GLN A 87 -4.96 10.46 -11.93
N GLY A 88 -4.29 9.47 -11.32
CA GLY A 88 -4.89 8.62 -10.28
C GLY A 88 -5.34 9.41 -9.05
N ILE A 89 -4.56 10.42 -8.64
CA ILE A 89 -4.93 11.31 -7.53
C ILE A 89 -6.14 12.16 -7.89
N LEU A 90 -6.19 12.73 -9.11
CA LEU A 90 -7.33 13.51 -9.58
C LEU A 90 -8.62 12.68 -9.65
N ILE A 91 -8.52 11.43 -10.12
CA ILE A 91 -9.65 10.48 -10.12
C ILE A 91 -10.11 10.22 -8.68
N GLY A 92 -9.18 10.03 -7.74
CA GLY A 92 -9.51 9.85 -6.33
C GLY A 92 -10.22 11.04 -5.72
N LEU A 93 -9.79 12.26 -6.03
CA LEU A 93 -10.46 13.49 -5.61
C LEU A 93 -11.88 13.57 -6.20
N PHE A 94 -12.02 13.33 -7.51
CA PHE A 94 -13.31 13.37 -8.18
C PHE A 94 -14.30 12.35 -7.60
N ILE A 95 -13.86 11.11 -7.34
CA ILE A 95 -14.67 10.07 -6.68
C ILE A 95 -15.04 10.48 -5.24
N SER A 96 -14.12 11.13 -4.52
CA SER A 96 -14.40 11.62 -3.16
C SER A 96 -15.54 12.64 -3.17
N PHE A 97 -15.53 13.59 -4.11
CA PHE A 97 -16.63 14.55 -4.27
C PHE A 97 -17.95 13.88 -4.65
N LEU A 98 -17.94 12.96 -5.63
CA LEU A 98 -19.15 12.25 -6.07
C LEU A 98 -19.76 11.34 -5.00
N SER A 99 -18.93 10.73 -4.16
CA SER A 99 -19.35 9.79 -3.12
C SER A 99 -19.56 10.45 -1.75
N PHE A 100 -19.45 11.79 -1.66
CA PHE A 100 -19.42 12.53 -0.38
C PHE A 100 -18.41 11.95 0.63
N GLY A 101 -17.29 11.43 0.12
CA GLY A 101 -16.22 10.82 0.91
C GLY A 101 -16.53 9.41 1.43
N PHE A 102 -17.56 8.72 0.93
CA PHE A 102 -17.85 7.33 1.33
C PHE A 102 -16.82 6.34 0.78
N ILE A 103 -16.34 6.57 -0.45
CA ILE A 103 -15.34 5.70 -1.10
C ILE A 103 -14.02 6.49 -1.18
N PRO A 104 -13.09 6.29 -0.24
CA PRO A 104 -11.79 6.94 -0.30
C PRO A 104 -10.89 6.20 -1.30
N PHE A 105 -11.04 6.52 -2.59
CA PHE A 105 -10.16 5.96 -3.62
C PHE A 105 -8.76 6.57 -3.50
N LEU A 106 -7.81 5.78 -3.00
CA LEU A 106 -6.41 6.19 -2.90
C LEU A 106 -5.61 5.41 -3.92
N TYR A 107 -4.85 6.08 -4.78
CA TYR A 107 -3.91 5.37 -5.64
C TYR A 107 -2.49 5.58 -5.14
N PRO A 108 -1.84 4.58 -4.52
CA PRO A 108 -0.58 4.76 -3.79
C PRO A 108 0.64 5.05 -4.67
N GLY A 109 0.46 5.36 -5.96
CA GLY A 109 1.51 5.64 -6.93
C GLY A 109 2.12 4.38 -7.53
N THR A 110 3.25 4.52 -8.21
CA THR A 110 3.93 3.41 -8.90
C THR A 110 5.40 3.36 -8.60
N LEU A 111 5.97 2.18 -8.74
CA LEU A 111 7.39 1.91 -8.52
C LEU A 111 8.08 1.69 -9.87
N ARG A 112 9.24 2.33 -10.04
CA ARG A 112 10.14 2.08 -11.16
C ARG A 112 11.36 1.32 -10.66
N PHE A 113 11.59 0.13 -11.22
CA PHE A 113 12.70 -0.73 -10.85
C PHE A 113 13.88 -0.51 -11.79
N GLY A 114 15.03 -0.13 -11.24
CA GLY A 114 16.31 -0.03 -11.93
C GLY A 114 17.26 -1.12 -11.48
N HIS A 115 18.10 -1.62 -12.39
CA HIS A 115 19.12 -2.62 -12.07
C HIS A 115 20.42 -1.97 -11.61
N ILE A 116 20.99 -2.45 -10.50
CA ILE A 116 22.39 -2.14 -10.17
C ILE A 116 23.26 -3.26 -10.72
N LYS A 117 23.84 -3.03 -11.91
CA LYS A 117 24.68 -4.01 -12.61
C LYS A 117 25.80 -4.56 -11.71
N THR A 118 26.38 -3.73 -10.85
CA THR A 118 27.48 -4.13 -9.94
C THR A 118 27.05 -5.08 -8.83
N LEU A 119 25.78 -5.05 -8.40
CA LEU A 119 25.28 -5.88 -7.30
C LEU A 119 24.75 -7.25 -7.74
N ARG A 120 24.67 -7.48 -9.06
CA ARG A 120 24.12 -8.70 -9.68
C ARG A 120 25.18 -9.56 -10.37
N LEU A 121 26.44 -9.47 -9.94
CA LEU A 121 27.48 -10.40 -10.38
C LEU A 121 27.09 -11.83 -9.96
N GLY A 122 26.95 -12.75 -10.92
CA GLY A 122 26.49 -14.13 -10.70
C GLY A 122 24.96 -14.33 -10.70
N LYS A 123 24.15 -13.27 -10.83
CA LYS A 123 22.68 -13.37 -11.00
C LYS A 123 22.29 -13.11 -12.47
N PHE A 124 21.14 -13.63 -12.89
CA PHE A 124 20.60 -13.46 -14.25
C PHE A 124 20.62 -11.97 -14.66
N ARG A 125 21.13 -11.65 -15.86
CA ARG A 125 21.39 -10.28 -16.32
C ARG A 125 20.35 -9.72 -17.28
N HIS A 126 19.59 -10.58 -17.96
CA HIS A 126 18.60 -10.16 -18.96
C HIS A 126 17.23 -9.95 -18.30
N GLY A 127 16.78 -8.69 -18.27
CA GLY A 127 15.46 -8.33 -17.78
C GLY A 127 15.29 -8.36 -16.25
N THR A 128 14.25 -7.69 -15.78
CA THR A 128 13.80 -7.69 -14.40
C THR A 128 13.23 -9.05 -14.04
N ASN A 129 13.77 -9.71 -13.01
CA ASN A 129 13.19 -10.97 -12.53
C ASN A 129 11.87 -10.66 -11.81
N ILE A 130 10.77 -11.09 -12.39
CA ILE A 130 9.40 -10.81 -11.93
C ILE A 130 9.21 -11.26 -10.47
N LYS A 131 9.88 -12.35 -10.07
CA LYS A 131 9.89 -12.83 -8.68
C LYS A 131 10.41 -11.77 -7.72
N ASP A 132 11.57 -11.19 -8.01
CA ASP A 132 12.22 -10.22 -7.12
C ASP A 132 11.37 -8.93 -7.02
N LEU A 133 10.74 -8.53 -8.13
CA LEU A 133 9.82 -7.39 -8.17
C LEU A 133 8.58 -7.65 -7.31
N ALA A 134 7.97 -8.84 -7.44
CA ALA A 134 6.79 -9.22 -6.67
C ALA A 134 7.09 -9.25 -5.16
N PHE A 135 8.17 -9.89 -4.72
CA PHE A 135 8.53 -9.95 -3.30
C PHE A 135 8.93 -8.58 -2.74
N SER A 136 9.63 -7.75 -3.52
CA SER A 136 9.93 -6.38 -3.10
C SER A 136 8.65 -5.55 -2.95
N SER A 137 7.72 -5.64 -3.90
CA SER A 137 6.42 -4.98 -3.83
C SER A 137 5.58 -5.44 -2.64
N LEU A 138 5.55 -6.75 -2.40
CA LEU A 138 4.85 -7.40 -1.29
C LEU A 138 5.40 -6.95 0.07
N ALA A 139 6.70 -6.71 0.19
CA ALA A 139 7.32 -6.23 1.43
C ALA A 139 6.70 -4.91 1.92
N GLY A 140 6.32 -4.01 1.02
CA GLY A 140 5.62 -2.77 1.38
C GLY A 140 4.21 -3.01 1.91
N VAL A 141 3.46 -3.91 1.27
CA VAL A 141 2.10 -4.28 1.71
C VAL A 141 2.16 -4.90 3.11
N LEU A 142 3.09 -5.84 3.32
CA LEU A 142 3.33 -6.45 4.63
C LEU A 142 3.76 -5.43 5.69
N ALA A 143 4.56 -4.43 5.33
CA ALA A 143 4.97 -3.37 6.25
C ALA A 143 3.76 -2.62 6.81
N ASN A 144 2.77 -2.30 5.98
CA ASN A 144 1.57 -1.60 6.42
C ASN A 144 0.67 -2.49 7.29
N ILE A 145 0.54 -3.78 6.97
CA ILE A 145 -0.17 -4.74 7.83
C ILE A 145 0.53 -4.83 9.19
N PHE A 146 1.86 -4.94 9.19
CA PHE A 146 2.65 -5.00 10.42
C PHE A 146 2.51 -3.73 11.26
N LEU A 147 2.55 -2.56 10.62
CA LEU A 147 2.33 -1.28 11.30
C LEU A 147 0.93 -1.22 11.91
N ALA A 148 -0.09 -1.64 11.17
CA ALA A 148 -1.46 -1.70 11.67
C ALA A 148 -1.63 -2.69 12.84
N LEU A 149 -0.91 -3.81 12.86
CA LEU A 149 -0.90 -4.75 13.98
C LEU A 149 -0.32 -4.11 15.25
N ILE A 150 0.84 -3.44 15.14
CA ILE A 150 1.47 -2.73 16.27
C ILE A 150 0.52 -1.69 16.84
N PHE A 151 -0.03 -0.82 15.99
CA PHE A 151 -0.98 0.20 16.44
C PHE A 151 -2.29 -0.40 16.93
N GLY A 152 -2.69 -1.57 16.43
CA GLY A 152 -3.85 -2.32 16.93
C GLY A 152 -3.69 -2.73 18.39
N VAL A 153 -2.51 -3.20 18.80
CA VAL A 153 -2.22 -3.50 20.22
C VAL A 153 -2.28 -2.24 21.07
N ILE A 154 -1.73 -1.13 20.57
CA ILE A 154 -1.76 0.17 21.27
C ILE A 154 -3.21 0.69 21.40
N TYR A 155 -4.04 0.47 20.38
CA TYR A 155 -5.44 0.86 20.38
C TYR A 155 -6.24 0.11 21.45
N LEU A 156 -6.03 -1.21 21.61
CA LEU A 156 -6.71 -2.00 22.64
C LEU A 156 -6.46 -1.47 24.06
N ARG A 157 -5.28 -0.90 24.32
CA ARG A 157 -4.93 -0.32 25.62
C ARG A 157 -5.43 1.11 25.79
N SER A 158 -5.39 1.93 24.74
CA SER A 158 -5.63 3.37 24.83
C SER A 158 -7.06 3.79 24.49
N GLY A 159 -7.78 3.00 23.70
CA GLY A 159 -9.12 3.35 23.18
C GLY A 159 -9.16 4.59 22.27
N ASN A 160 -8.00 5.15 21.88
CA ASN A 160 -7.95 6.42 21.18
C ASN A 160 -8.41 6.30 19.72
N LEU A 161 -9.45 7.07 19.35
CA LEU A 161 -10.06 7.08 18.02
C LEU A 161 -9.08 7.52 16.91
N TRP A 162 -8.09 8.35 17.23
CA TRP A 162 -7.05 8.76 16.26
C TRP A 162 -6.17 7.59 15.85
N ILE A 163 -5.86 6.68 16.78
CA ILE A 163 -5.09 5.46 16.49
C ILE A 163 -5.93 4.51 15.63
N LEU A 164 -7.21 4.35 15.95
CA LEU A 164 -8.13 3.59 15.10
C LEU A 164 -8.18 4.15 13.68
N TYR A 165 -8.20 5.47 13.53
CA TYR A 165 -8.18 6.11 12.24
C TYR A 165 -6.86 5.86 11.49
N PHE A 166 -5.71 5.93 12.18
CA PHE A 166 -4.40 5.58 11.61
C PHE A 166 -4.34 4.12 11.12
N ILE A 167 -4.89 3.18 11.90
CA ILE A 167 -5.00 1.76 11.54
C ILE A 167 -5.83 1.60 10.25
N LYS A 168 -6.98 2.28 10.17
CA LYS A 168 -7.83 2.26 8.97
C LYS A 168 -7.09 2.78 7.73
N ILE A 169 -6.30 3.87 7.86
CA ILE A 169 -5.50 4.41 6.76
C ILE A 169 -4.47 3.40 6.26
N ASN A 170 -3.79 2.67 7.15
CA ASN A 170 -2.84 1.62 6.75
C ASN A 170 -3.51 0.54 5.90
N PHE A 171 -4.72 0.11 6.27
CA PHE A 171 -5.46 -0.90 5.52
C PHE A 171 -5.99 -0.40 4.19
N ILE A 172 -6.59 0.79 4.17
CA ILE A 172 -7.04 1.43 2.94
C ILE A 172 -5.86 1.51 1.97
N TYR A 173 -4.72 2.03 2.42
CA TYR A 173 -3.53 2.15 1.58
C TYR A 173 -3.01 0.79 1.10
N ALA A 174 -2.92 -0.21 1.99
CA ALA A 174 -2.47 -1.55 1.63
C ALA A 174 -3.40 -2.22 0.61
N PHE A 175 -4.71 -2.05 0.77
CA PHE A 175 -5.72 -2.56 -0.16
C PHE A 175 -5.57 -1.95 -1.55
N PHE A 176 -5.51 -0.62 -1.65
CA PHE A 176 -5.35 0.03 -2.94
C PHE A 176 -3.97 -0.24 -3.59
N SER A 177 -2.93 -0.52 -2.80
CA SER A 177 -1.61 -0.89 -3.33
C SER A 177 -1.60 -2.24 -4.02
N LEU A 178 -2.53 -3.13 -3.65
CA LEU A 178 -2.71 -4.44 -4.27
C LEU A 178 -3.55 -4.40 -5.54
N LEU A 179 -4.18 -3.28 -5.90
CA LEU A 179 -4.89 -3.21 -7.17
C LEU A 179 -3.88 -3.31 -8.33
N PRO A 180 -4.06 -4.23 -9.30
CA PRO A 180 -3.11 -4.49 -10.37
C PRO A 180 -3.27 -3.45 -11.48
N LEU A 181 -2.91 -2.21 -11.17
CA LEU A 181 -3.10 -1.07 -12.04
C LEU A 181 -1.74 -0.56 -12.58
N PRO A 182 -1.61 -0.39 -13.89
CA PRO A 182 -0.43 0.22 -14.49
C PRO A 182 -0.48 1.76 -14.40
N LYS A 183 0.69 2.43 -14.40
CA LYS A 183 0.73 3.88 -14.63
C LYS A 183 0.45 4.20 -16.10
N ILE A 184 -0.64 4.91 -16.33
CA ILE A 184 -1.05 5.38 -17.66
C ILE A 184 -0.95 6.91 -17.69
N SER A 185 -0.32 7.47 -18.72
CA SER A 185 -0.31 8.91 -18.97
C SER A 185 -0.82 9.16 -20.38
N GLY A 186 -2.00 9.78 -20.48
CA GLY A 186 -2.76 9.82 -21.73
C GLY A 186 -3.14 8.41 -22.19
N LEU A 187 -2.67 8.03 -23.39
CA LEU A 187 -2.89 6.69 -23.98
C LEU A 187 -1.65 5.79 -23.92
N ARG A 188 -0.56 6.22 -23.24
CA ARG A 188 0.72 5.49 -23.21
C ARG A 188 1.07 4.97 -21.81
N PHE A 189 1.63 3.77 -21.79
CA PHE A 189 2.18 3.16 -20.58
C PHE A 189 3.53 3.80 -20.22
N GLU A 190 3.64 4.39 -19.03
CA GLU A 190 4.82 5.17 -18.61
C GLU A 190 5.84 4.39 -17.75
N GLY A 191 5.79 3.05 -17.80
CA GLY A 191 6.85 2.22 -17.23
C GLY A 191 6.91 2.25 -15.69
N GLY A 192 5.76 2.19 -15.02
CA GLY A 192 5.65 2.06 -13.57
C GLY A 192 4.50 1.14 -13.20
N THR A 193 4.72 0.27 -12.20
CA THR A 193 3.74 -0.74 -11.78
C THR A 193 3.38 -0.56 -10.30
N THR A 194 2.13 -0.87 -9.95
CA THR A 194 1.74 -1.02 -8.54
C THR A 194 2.26 -2.32 -7.97
N ALA A 195 2.20 -2.46 -6.64
CA ALA A 195 2.56 -3.69 -5.97
C ALA A 195 1.69 -4.87 -6.44
N GLY A 196 0.38 -4.64 -6.57
CA GLY A 196 -0.58 -5.61 -7.11
C GLY A 196 -0.21 -6.15 -8.48
N PHE A 197 0.23 -5.28 -9.39
CA PHE A 197 0.58 -5.68 -10.75
C PHE A 197 1.75 -6.66 -10.75
N ASN A 198 2.82 -6.36 -10.01
CA ASN A 198 4.00 -7.25 -9.96
C ASN A 198 3.67 -8.61 -9.34
N ILE A 199 2.81 -8.64 -8.31
CA ILE A 199 2.41 -9.86 -7.62
C ILE A 199 1.51 -10.72 -8.53
N PHE A 200 0.54 -10.09 -9.21
CA PHE A 200 -0.38 -10.78 -10.12
C PHE A 200 0.34 -11.48 -11.27
N PHE A 201 1.33 -10.82 -11.89
CA PHE A 201 2.11 -11.42 -12.98
C PHE A 201 3.16 -12.44 -12.51
N PHE A 202 3.52 -12.46 -11.23
CA PHE A 202 4.39 -13.50 -10.69
C PHE A 202 3.63 -14.80 -10.42
N SER A 203 2.54 -14.72 -9.64
CA SER A 203 1.74 -15.88 -9.26
C SER A 203 0.31 -15.45 -8.96
N ARG A 204 -0.64 -15.90 -9.78
CA ARG A 204 -2.07 -15.60 -9.62
C ARG A 204 -2.64 -16.18 -8.32
N PRO A 205 -2.29 -17.41 -7.88
CA PRO A 205 -2.76 -17.93 -6.59
C PRO A 205 -2.24 -17.11 -5.40
N LEU A 206 -0.96 -16.70 -5.44
CA LEU A 206 -0.37 -15.87 -4.39
C LEU A 206 -1.04 -14.49 -4.34
N TYR A 207 -1.32 -13.89 -5.49
CA TYR A 207 -2.08 -12.66 -5.58
C TYR A 207 -3.47 -12.81 -4.96
N MET A 208 -4.21 -13.86 -5.33
CA MET A 208 -5.56 -14.12 -4.81
C MET A 208 -5.55 -14.35 -3.30
N PHE A 209 -4.56 -15.08 -2.78
CA PHE A 209 -4.38 -15.28 -1.34
C PHE A 209 -4.21 -13.96 -0.59
N ILE A 210 -3.29 -13.11 -1.04
CA ILE A 210 -3.01 -11.83 -0.38
C ILE A 210 -4.19 -10.87 -0.51
N PHE A 211 -4.78 -10.79 -1.70
CA PHE A 211 -5.91 -9.91 -1.96
C PHE A 211 -7.13 -10.28 -1.12
N SER A 212 -7.51 -11.57 -1.10
CA SER A 212 -8.64 -12.06 -0.30
C SER A 212 -8.39 -11.93 1.21
N THR A 213 -7.20 -12.26 1.68
CA THR A 213 -6.81 -12.06 3.09
C THR A 213 -6.95 -10.60 3.48
N LEU A 214 -6.45 -9.67 2.66
CA LEU A 214 -6.45 -8.25 2.99
C LEU A 214 -7.85 -7.64 2.85
N PHE A 215 -8.64 -8.07 1.87
CA PHE A 215 -10.04 -7.69 1.74
C PHE A 215 -10.84 -8.12 2.97
N ALA A 216 -10.75 -9.39 3.37
CA ALA A 216 -11.40 -9.91 4.58
C ALA A 216 -10.94 -9.15 5.84
N TYR A 217 -9.63 -8.93 5.98
CA TYR A 217 -9.06 -8.21 7.11
C TYR A 217 -9.58 -6.78 7.20
N SER A 218 -9.58 -6.06 6.08
CA SER A 218 -10.11 -4.69 6.03
C SER A 218 -11.60 -4.65 6.39
N ALA A 219 -12.42 -5.54 5.83
CA ALA A 219 -13.86 -5.59 6.09
C ALA A 219 -14.17 -5.83 7.58
N ILE A 220 -13.49 -6.79 8.20
CA ILE A 220 -13.68 -7.11 9.63
C ILE A 220 -13.16 -5.96 10.51
N VAL A 221 -12.04 -5.32 10.15
CA VAL A 221 -11.50 -4.16 10.87
C VAL A 221 -12.48 -2.98 10.85
N PHE A 222 -13.14 -2.72 9.73
CA PHE A 222 -14.13 -1.65 9.65
C PHE A 222 -15.36 -1.89 10.53
N TRP A 223 -15.74 -3.15 10.72
CA TRP A 223 -16.95 -3.55 11.45
C TRP A 223 -16.74 -3.89 12.94
N ALA A 224 -15.63 -4.55 13.31
CA ALA A 224 -15.56 -5.30 14.57
C ALA A 224 -14.24 -5.18 15.36
N ILE A 225 -13.36 -4.20 15.04
CA ILE A 225 -12.06 -4.09 15.73
C ILE A 225 -12.19 -3.91 17.25
N THR A 226 -13.29 -3.34 17.74
CA THR A 226 -13.52 -3.09 19.16
C THR A 226 -13.81 -4.35 19.96
N ILE A 227 -14.24 -5.43 19.30
CA ILE A 227 -14.65 -6.69 19.94
C ILE A 227 -13.57 -7.75 19.75
N LEU A 228 -12.95 -7.80 18.57
CA LEU A 228 -11.93 -8.76 18.21
C LEU A 228 -10.56 -8.07 18.13
N GLY A 229 -9.62 -8.49 18.97
CA GLY A 229 -8.24 -7.99 18.91
C GLY A 229 -7.62 -8.16 17.53
N SER A 230 -6.72 -7.26 17.13
CA SER A 230 -6.13 -7.20 15.79
C SER A 230 -5.49 -8.51 15.31
N LEU A 231 -4.98 -9.32 16.23
CA LEU A 231 -4.40 -10.65 15.97
C LEU A 231 -5.47 -11.70 15.62
N MET A 232 -6.60 -11.73 16.32
CA MET A 232 -7.69 -12.67 16.01
C MET A 232 -8.28 -12.39 14.64
N VAL A 233 -8.44 -11.11 14.30
CA VAL A 233 -8.93 -10.70 12.98
C VAL A 233 -7.96 -11.17 11.88
N LEU A 234 -6.66 -11.20 12.16
CA LEU A 234 -5.64 -11.65 11.18
C LEU A 234 -5.76 -13.15 10.94
N ILE A 235 -5.91 -13.94 12.00
CA ILE A 235 -6.06 -15.40 11.90
C ILE A 235 -7.31 -15.76 11.09
N ILE A 236 -8.45 -15.12 11.39
CA ILE A 236 -9.70 -15.34 10.64
C ILE A 236 -9.52 -14.95 9.17
N SER A 237 -8.85 -13.84 8.90
CA SER A 237 -8.64 -13.35 7.54
C SER A 237 -7.69 -14.24 6.74
N LEU A 238 -6.65 -14.79 7.38
CA LEU A 238 -5.76 -15.78 6.77
C LEU A 238 -6.52 -17.06 6.42
N PHE A 239 -7.41 -17.51 7.29
CA PHE A 239 -8.26 -18.67 7.02
C PHE A 239 -9.18 -18.42 5.82
N ILE A 240 -9.87 -17.28 5.79
CA ILE A 240 -10.71 -16.87 4.64
C ILE A 240 -9.86 -16.80 3.36
N GLY A 241 -8.65 -16.27 3.44
CA GLY A 241 -7.73 -16.17 2.30
C GLY A 241 -7.31 -17.54 1.76
N LEU A 242 -7.00 -18.50 2.65
CA LEU A 242 -6.68 -19.89 2.27
C LEU A 242 -7.87 -20.55 1.57
N VAL A 243 -9.07 -20.42 2.13
CA VAL A 243 -10.30 -20.98 1.55
C VAL A 243 -10.58 -20.37 0.17
N ALA A 244 -10.49 -19.05 0.04
CA ALA A 244 -10.70 -18.36 -1.23
C ALA A 244 -9.68 -18.78 -2.29
N THR A 245 -8.42 -18.97 -1.90
CA THR A 245 -7.36 -19.44 -2.81
C THR A 245 -7.59 -20.88 -3.24
N TYR A 246 -8.03 -21.75 -2.32
CA TYR A 246 -8.40 -23.12 -2.64
C TYR A 246 -9.54 -23.18 -3.67
N PHE A 247 -10.59 -22.38 -3.49
CA PHE A 247 -11.68 -22.27 -4.47
C PHE A 247 -11.19 -21.72 -5.81
N PHE A 248 -10.31 -20.72 -5.81
CA PHE A 248 -9.73 -20.17 -7.03
C PHE A 248 -8.93 -21.22 -7.81
N LEU A 249 -8.05 -21.98 -7.14
CA LEU A 249 -7.29 -23.07 -7.76
C LEU A 249 -8.22 -24.12 -8.38
N LYS A 250 -9.25 -24.53 -7.63
CA LYS A 250 -10.19 -25.57 -8.06
C LYS A 250 -11.06 -25.14 -9.24
N VAL A 251 -11.55 -23.90 -9.25
CA VAL A 251 -12.54 -23.42 -10.23
C VAL A 251 -11.89 -22.77 -11.46
N VAL A 252 -10.82 -21.99 -11.25
CA VAL A 252 -10.24 -21.14 -12.30
C VAL A 252 -9.02 -21.77 -12.95
N GLU A 253 -8.11 -22.34 -12.15
CA GLU A 253 -6.87 -22.91 -12.69
C GLU A 253 -7.01 -24.39 -13.08
N GLY A 254 -8.00 -25.11 -12.52
CA GLY A 254 -8.27 -26.51 -12.85
C GLY A 254 -7.11 -27.47 -12.53
N SER A 255 -6.08 -26.99 -11.82
CA SER A 255 -4.86 -27.70 -11.51
C SER A 255 -4.99 -28.41 -10.16
N PHE A 256 -4.85 -29.73 -10.18
CA PHE A 256 -4.52 -30.55 -9.02
C PHE A 256 -3.01 -30.66 -8.86
#